data_AF-A0A6B2V573-F1
#
_entry.id   AF-A0A6B2V573-F1
#
_cell.length_a   1.000
_cell.length_b   1.000
_cell.length_c   1.000
_cell.angle_alpha   90.00
_cell.angle_beta   90.00
_cell.angle_gamma   90.00
#
_symmetry.space_group_name_H-M   'P 1'
#
loop_
_entity.id
_entity.type
_entity.pdbx_description
1 polymer ?
#
loop_
_entity_poly.entity_id
_entity_poly.type
_entity_poly.pdbx_seq_one_letter_code
_entity_poly.pdbx_strand_id
1 'polypeptide(L)'
;MSARFARFTRSIRFARSASSVRSAGPARRWAVALSVAAFAGAAAGLAPAAQAAPATGTPASASVSASSARSVAVAFSNNTDQQLIRTYSDLSHGCWDNDSLPPDYVAKHTSPRWSSHSCGMLTGTEGYTNFKIAGTDQTVYLHWDNPYSGHNSYGCDAPAGYNCAISDGGGNNATVYMTLTGGPARLTAGTAGVARTATAARSTRVYLTNYSGRSLVRTGASLSHGIWSENALPPSLINPSDSGTWQSESDGFMTGTEGRTTYTMSGGGTVTVSWDNPFTGHNSYSCDVSTGFACDKAGGDGDNARVTFTVRRTA
;
A
#
# COMPACT_ATOMS: atom_id res chain seq x y z
N MET A 1 0.64 46.02 61.10
CA MET A 1 0.99 45.70 59.69
C MET A 1 0.55 44.26 59.41
N SER A 2 -0.01 44.03 58.21
CA SER A 2 -0.43 42.74 57.61
C SER A 2 -1.77 42.10 58.03
N ALA A 3 -2.81 42.64 57.39
CA ALA A 3 -3.82 42.01 56.53
C ALA A 3 -4.47 40.64 56.88
N ARG A 4 -5.81 40.72 56.99
CA ARG A 4 -6.83 39.68 56.81
C ARG A 4 -6.79 39.09 55.39
N PHE A 5 -7.18 37.82 55.21
CA PHE A 5 -8.14 37.41 54.16
C PHE A 5 -8.73 36.02 54.44
N ALA A 6 -10.05 35.94 54.45
CA ALA A 6 -10.86 34.73 54.53
C ALA A 6 -11.02 34.07 53.15
N ARG A 7 -11.32 32.76 53.09
CA ARG A 7 -12.20 32.22 52.05
C ARG A 7 -12.88 30.91 52.46
N PHE A 8 -14.21 31.02 52.49
CA PHE A 8 -15.21 29.97 52.40
C PHE A 8 -15.09 29.19 51.07
N THR A 9 -15.30 27.88 51.10
CA THR A 9 -15.79 27.15 49.92
C THR A 9 -16.89 26.17 50.32
N ARG A 10 -18.07 26.42 49.76
CA ARG A 10 -19.33 25.69 49.94
C ARG A 10 -19.26 24.30 49.31
N SER A 11 -19.78 23.31 50.05
CA SER A 11 -20.26 22.03 49.49
C SER A 11 -21.56 22.26 48.71
N ILE A 12 -21.59 21.87 47.45
CA ILE A 12 -22.81 21.82 46.63
C ILE A 12 -23.17 20.34 46.45
N ARG A 13 -24.26 19.91 47.09
CA ARG A 13 -24.99 18.68 46.77
C ARG A 13 -25.96 18.99 45.64
N PHE A 14 -25.90 18.23 44.54
CA PHE A 14 -27.02 18.12 43.60
C PHE A 14 -27.67 16.75 43.75
N ALA A 15 -28.91 16.77 44.23
CA ALA A 15 -29.87 15.68 44.12
C ALA A 15 -30.99 16.13 43.17
N ARG A 16 -31.38 15.25 42.25
CA ARG A 16 -32.62 15.18 41.44
C ARG A 16 -32.32 14.30 40.22
N SER A 17 -33.18 13.45 39.69
CA SER A 17 -34.53 13.04 40.03
C SER A 17 -34.78 11.78 39.19
N ALA A 18 -35.29 10.72 39.80
CA ALA A 18 -35.88 9.61 39.07
C ALA A 18 -37.27 10.03 38.60
N SER A 19 -37.61 9.76 37.33
CA SER A 19 -38.99 9.55 36.87
C SER A 19 -38.99 8.69 35.60
N SER A 20 -39.67 7.56 35.75
CA SER A 20 -40.03 6.54 34.78
C SER A 20 -41.10 7.04 33.81
N VAL A 21 -41.02 6.65 32.52
CA VAL A 21 -42.21 6.38 31.69
C VAL A 21 -41.94 5.18 30.77
N ARG A 22 -42.79 4.16 30.90
CA ARG A 22 -42.97 2.98 30.02
C ARG A 22 -43.81 3.33 28.79
N SER A 23 -43.56 2.67 27.67
CA SER A 23 -44.54 2.23 26.64
C SER A 23 -43.77 1.54 25.48
N ALA A 24 -43.73 0.22 25.31
CA ALA A 24 -44.76 -0.75 24.88
C ALA A 24 -45.16 -0.69 23.37
N GLY A 25 -44.36 -1.38 22.53
CA GLY A 25 -44.75 -2.15 21.32
C GLY A 25 -45.32 -1.44 20.07
N PRO A 26 -45.53 -2.15 18.93
CA PRO A 26 -45.23 -3.56 18.64
C PRO A 26 -44.36 -3.81 17.38
N ALA A 27 -43.89 -5.06 17.30
CA ALA A 27 -43.18 -5.67 16.19
C ALA A 27 -44.01 -5.78 14.90
N ARG A 28 -43.35 -5.67 13.75
CA ARG A 28 -43.85 -6.22 12.48
C ARG A 28 -42.83 -7.17 11.88
N ARG A 29 -43.20 -8.45 11.97
CA ARG A 29 -42.65 -9.58 11.22
C ARG A 29 -43.06 -9.42 9.76
N TRP A 30 -42.13 -9.65 8.84
CA TRP A 30 -42.46 -10.08 7.48
C TRP A 30 -41.73 -11.39 7.21
N ALA A 31 -42.53 -12.42 6.95
CA ALA A 31 -42.14 -13.69 6.38
C ALA A 31 -43.12 -13.98 5.23
N VAL A 32 -42.76 -14.99 4.42
CA VAL A 32 -43.53 -15.59 3.31
C VAL A 32 -43.24 -14.88 1.96
N ALA A 33 -42.88 -15.53 0.85
CA ALA A 33 -43.07 -16.93 0.44
C ALA A 33 -41.93 -17.45 -0.46
N LEU A 34 -41.66 -18.76 -0.36
CA LEU A 34 -41.13 -19.56 -1.47
C LEU A 34 -42.18 -19.65 -2.58
N SER A 35 -41.75 -19.65 -3.84
CA SER A 35 -42.51 -20.19 -4.95
C SER A 35 -41.57 -20.94 -5.88
N VAL A 36 -41.73 -22.27 -5.87
CA VAL A 36 -41.17 -23.22 -6.83
C VAL A 36 -42.01 -23.12 -8.10
N ALA A 37 -41.37 -22.88 -9.24
CA ALA A 37 -41.96 -23.15 -10.54
C ALA A 37 -40.95 -23.96 -11.37
N ALA A 38 -41.25 -25.25 -11.49
CA ALA A 38 -40.64 -26.14 -12.46
C ALA A 38 -41.22 -25.85 -13.84
N PHE A 39 -40.36 -25.75 -14.85
CA PHE A 39 -40.74 -26.01 -16.24
C PHE A 39 -39.65 -26.87 -16.88
N ALA A 40 -40.00 -28.13 -17.10
CA ALA A 40 -39.40 -28.98 -18.12
C ALA A 40 -40.07 -28.67 -19.47
N GLY A 41 -39.32 -28.68 -20.56
CA GLY A 41 -39.89 -28.57 -21.90
C GLY A 41 -38.85 -28.26 -22.97
N ALA A 42 -38.39 -29.31 -23.65
CA ALA A 42 -37.47 -29.28 -24.77
C ALA A 42 -38.08 -28.61 -26.02
N ALA A 43 -37.23 -27.95 -26.81
CA ALA A 43 -37.43 -27.80 -28.26
C ALA A 43 -36.08 -27.61 -28.96
N ALA A 44 -35.70 -28.59 -29.76
CA ALA A 44 -34.67 -28.48 -30.78
C ALA A 44 -35.18 -27.59 -31.93
N GLY A 45 -34.32 -26.76 -32.50
CA GLY A 45 -34.68 -25.89 -33.62
C GLY A 45 -33.50 -25.15 -34.23
N LEU A 46 -32.79 -25.85 -35.12
CA LEU A 46 -32.12 -25.40 -36.34
C LEU A 46 -31.57 -23.96 -36.41
N ALA A 47 -30.24 -23.88 -36.52
CA ALA A 47 -29.50 -22.69 -36.93
C ALA A 47 -29.82 -22.27 -38.38
N PRO A 48 -29.81 -20.96 -38.68
CA PRO A 48 -29.46 -20.45 -39.99
C PRO A 48 -27.97 -20.03 -40.00
N ALA A 49 -27.21 -20.66 -40.89
CA ALA A 49 -25.90 -20.19 -41.30
C ALA A 49 -26.01 -18.78 -41.89
N ALA A 50 -25.41 -17.79 -41.23
CA ALA A 50 -25.19 -16.48 -41.81
C ALA A 50 -23.75 -16.41 -42.34
N GLN A 51 -23.65 -16.25 -43.66
CA GLN A 51 -22.42 -16.09 -44.44
C GLN A 51 -21.52 -14.98 -43.88
N ALA A 52 -20.25 -15.33 -43.67
CA ALA A 52 -19.18 -14.38 -43.44
C ALA A 52 -18.85 -13.62 -44.74
N ALA A 53 -18.88 -12.29 -44.67
CA ALA A 53 -18.24 -11.42 -45.64
C ALA A 53 -16.80 -11.09 -45.15
N PRO A 54 -15.79 -11.01 -46.03
CA PRO A 54 -14.43 -10.74 -45.62
C PRO A 54 -14.26 -9.23 -45.39
N ALA A 55 -14.18 -8.80 -44.14
CA ALA A 55 -13.68 -7.47 -43.81
C ALA A 55 -12.15 -7.52 -43.85
N THR A 56 -11.57 -6.82 -44.82
CA THR A 56 -10.15 -6.49 -44.89
C THR A 56 -9.79 -5.58 -43.72
N GLY A 57 -9.46 -6.19 -42.58
CA GLY A 57 -8.89 -5.52 -41.42
C GLY A 57 -7.37 -5.51 -41.53
N THR A 58 -6.81 -4.31 -41.57
CA THR A 58 -5.42 -3.99 -41.25
C THR A 58 -4.96 -4.83 -40.06
N PRO A 59 -3.78 -5.47 -40.07
CA PRO A 59 -3.32 -6.22 -38.92
C PRO A 59 -3.18 -5.25 -37.74
N ALA A 60 -4.07 -5.39 -36.77
CA ALA A 60 -3.86 -4.84 -35.44
C ALA A 60 -2.49 -5.35 -34.99
N SER A 61 -1.57 -4.44 -34.73
CA SER A 61 -0.31 -4.75 -34.08
C SER A 61 -0.65 -5.53 -32.82
N ALA A 62 -0.41 -6.84 -32.86
CA ALA A 62 -0.48 -7.67 -31.69
C ALA A 62 0.51 -7.06 -30.69
N SER A 63 -0.04 -6.42 -29.66
CA SER A 63 0.72 -6.15 -28.45
C SER A 63 1.23 -7.50 -27.99
N VAL A 64 2.50 -7.78 -28.24
CA VAL A 64 3.25 -8.85 -27.58
C VAL A 64 3.24 -8.48 -26.10
N SER A 65 2.16 -8.84 -25.40
CA SER A 65 2.21 -9.05 -23.97
C SER A 65 3.21 -10.19 -23.82
N ALA A 66 4.45 -9.85 -23.48
CA ALA A 66 5.42 -10.83 -23.09
C ALA A 66 4.80 -11.58 -21.90
N SER A 67 4.27 -12.78 -22.16
CA SER A 67 3.88 -13.70 -21.09
C SER A 67 5.13 -13.88 -20.25
N SER A 68 5.12 -13.34 -19.04
CA SER A 68 6.22 -13.50 -18.11
C SER A 68 6.56 -14.98 -17.95
N ALA A 69 7.85 -15.33 -18.03
CA ALA A 69 8.28 -16.71 -17.83
C ALA A 69 7.97 -17.21 -16.40
N ARG A 70 7.98 -16.29 -15.43
CA ARG A 70 7.70 -16.52 -14.01
C ARG A 70 6.72 -15.48 -13.48
N SER A 71 5.80 -15.89 -12.60
CA SER A 71 4.97 -14.96 -11.83
C SER A 71 4.69 -15.49 -10.43
N VAL A 72 4.45 -14.57 -9.50
CA VAL A 72 4.00 -14.87 -8.14
C VAL A 72 2.84 -13.96 -7.82
N ALA A 73 1.72 -14.55 -7.42
CA ALA A 73 0.66 -13.85 -6.73
C ALA A 73 0.67 -14.22 -5.25
N VAL A 74 0.73 -13.22 -4.39
CA VAL A 74 0.63 -13.40 -2.94
C VAL A 74 -0.80 -13.11 -2.53
N ALA A 75 -1.45 -14.11 -1.93
CA ALA A 75 -2.73 -13.96 -1.25
C ALA A 75 -2.46 -13.94 0.26
N PHE A 76 -2.47 -12.74 0.84
CA PHE A 76 -2.18 -12.57 2.26
C PHE A 76 -3.47 -12.44 3.05
N SER A 77 -3.65 -13.23 4.10
CA SER A 77 -4.82 -13.23 4.97
C SER A 77 -4.45 -12.70 6.35
N ASN A 78 -4.98 -11.54 6.70
CA ASN A 78 -4.85 -10.99 8.04
C ASN A 78 -6.05 -11.45 8.89
N ASN A 79 -5.90 -12.57 9.58
CA ASN A 79 -6.93 -13.12 10.49
C ASN A 79 -6.75 -12.64 11.94
N THR A 80 -6.01 -11.53 12.13
CA THR A 80 -5.84 -10.90 13.44
C THR A 80 -6.89 -9.82 13.65
N ASP A 81 -7.06 -9.38 14.89
CA ASP A 81 -7.89 -8.22 15.23
C ASP A 81 -7.21 -6.87 14.96
N GLN A 82 -6.01 -6.90 14.37
CA GLN A 82 -5.17 -5.73 14.17
C GLN A 82 -5.23 -5.24 12.73
N GLN A 83 -5.17 -3.93 12.56
CA GLN A 83 -4.91 -3.34 11.26
C GLN A 83 -3.40 -3.35 11.01
N LEU A 84 -3.01 -3.65 9.78
CA LEU A 84 -1.63 -3.61 9.34
C LEU A 84 -1.42 -2.41 8.43
N ILE A 85 -0.27 -1.76 8.57
CA ILE A 85 0.15 -0.60 7.80
C ILE A 85 1.44 -0.99 7.09
N ARG A 86 1.44 -0.94 5.78
CA ARG A 86 2.61 -1.27 4.99
C ARG A 86 3.72 -0.26 5.26
N THR A 87 4.88 -0.75 5.67
CA THR A 87 6.08 0.06 5.95
C THR A 87 7.16 -0.14 4.91
N TYR A 88 7.08 -1.18 4.10
CA TYR A 88 8.04 -1.41 3.01
C TYR A 88 7.45 -2.34 1.96
N SER A 89 7.78 -2.14 0.68
CA SER A 89 7.67 -3.15 -0.37
C SER A 89 8.72 -2.90 -1.43
N ASP A 90 9.31 -3.96 -1.96
CA ASP A 90 10.21 -3.87 -3.09
C ASP A 90 10.31 -5.19 -3.86
N LEU A 91 10.83 -5.13 -5.08
CA LEU A 91 11.20 -6.29 -5.88
C LEU A 91 12.71 -6.26 -6.15
N SER A 92 13.44 -7.23 -5.59
CA SER A 92 14.84 -7.45 -5.97
C SER A 92 14.93 -7.86 -7.44
N HIS A 93 13.91 -8.56 -7.95
CA HIS A 93 13.78 -8.92 -9.36
C HIS A 93 12.32 -8.93 -9.84
N GLY A 94 12.12 -8.58 -11.11
CA GLY A 94 10.82 -8.59 -11.76
C GLY A 94 10.10 -7.25 -11.73
N CYS A 95 8.82 -7.28 -12.07
CA CYS A 95 7.95 -6.12 -12.20
C CYS A 95 6.62 -6.42 -11.49
N TRP A 96 6.00 -5.40 -10.90
CA TRP A 96 4.64 -5.51 -10.38
C TRP A 96 3.65 -5.70 -11.53
N ASP A 97 2.61 -6.52 -11.33
CA ASP A 97 1.56 -6.71 -12.34
C ASP A 97 0.57 -5.55 -12.30
N ASN A 98 0.43 -4.72 -13.33
CA ASN A 98 -0.63 -3.69 -13.42
C ASN A 98 -0.83 -2.86 -12.12
N ASP A 99 0.25 -2.43 -11.49
CA ASP A 99 0.23 -1.73 -10.19
C ASP A 99 -0.42 -2.53 -9.03
N SER A 100 -0.47 -3.86 -9.14
CA SER A 100 -0.89 -4.81 -8.10
C SER A 100 0.21 -4.94 -7.05
N LEU A 101 0.47 -3.83 -6.38
CA LEU A 101 1.33 -3.72 -5.22
C LEU A 101 0.61 -4.27 -3.99
N PRO A 102 1.36 -4.70 -2.96
CA PRO A 102 0.77 -4.92 -1.65
C PRO A 102 -0.03 -3.68 -1.23
N PRO A 103 -1.19 -3.80 -0.58
CA PRO A 103 -1.96 -2.62 -0.19
C PRO A 103 -1.30 -1.86 0.96
N ASP A 104 -1.54 -0.56 1.06
CA ASP A 104 -1.02 0.28 2.15
C ASP A 104 -1.59 -0.08 3.52
N TYR A 105 -2.82 -0.58 3.52
CA TYR A 105 -3.50 -1.02 4.71
C TYR A 105 -4.09 -2.41 4.48
N VAL A 106 -3.84 -3.32 5.42
CA VAL A 106 -4.58 -4.58 5.50
C VAL A 106 -5.47 -4.47 6.71
N ALA A 107 -6.77 -4.25 6.46
CA ALA A 107 -7.75 -4.26 7.52
C ALA A 107 -7.80 -5.63 8.20
N LYS A 108 -8.23 -5.64 9.47
CA LYS A 108 -8.48 -6.88 10.22
C LYS A 108 -9.44 -7.78 9.46
N HIS A 109 -9.22 -9.08 9.51
CA HIS A 109 -10.05 -10.12 8.89
C HIS A 109 -10.27 -9.90 7.39
N THR A 110 -9.26 -9.39 6.68
CA THR A 110 -9.30 -9.24 5.21
C THR A 110 -8.17 -10.01 4.55
N SER A 111 -8.33 -10.31 3.25
CA SER A 111 -7.36 -11.09 2.49
C SER A 111 -7.01 -10.42 1.16
N PRO A 112 -6.16 -9.37 1.18
CA PRO A 112 -5.70 -8.74 -0.06
C PRO A 112 -4.82 -9.68 -0.90
N ARG A 113 -4.69 -9.31 -2.18
CA ARG A 113 -3.83 -9.98 -3.14
C ARG A 113 -2.99 -8.96 -3.90
N TRP A 114 -1.75 -9.32 -4.18
CA TRP A 114 -0.84 -8.59 -5.04
C TRP A 114 -0.02 -9.56 -5.88
N SER A 115 0.64 -9.08 -6.92
CA SER A 115 1.43 -9.97 -7.77
C SER A 115 2.56 -9.27 -8.51
N SER A 116 3.59 -10.07 -8.81
CA SER A 116 4.75 -9.67 -9.58
C SER A 116 5.11 -10.73 -10.60
N HIS A 117 5.81 -10.32 -11.65
CA HIS A 117 6.21 -11.16 -12.76
C HIS A 117 7.64 -10.90 -13.22
N SER A 118 8.26 -11.89 -13.85
CA SER A 118 9.57 -11.73 -14.49
C SER A 118 9.44 -10.81 -15.70
N CYS A 119 10.18 -9.71 -15.72
CA CYS A 119 10.26 -8.78 -16.86
C CYS A 119 11.70 -8.63 -17.43
N GLY A 120 12.65 -9.42 -16.94
CA GLY A 120 14.03 -9.51 -17.43
C GLY A 120 14.32 -10.80 -18.20
N MET A 121 15.38 -10.78 -19.02
CA MET A 121 15.83 -11.96 -19.77
C MET A 121 16.47 -12.96 -18.80
N LEU A 122 15.95 -14.19 -18.76
CA LEU A 122 16.44 -15.26 -17.87
C LEU A 122 16.40 -14.90 -16.37
N THR A 123 15.47 -14.03 -15.96
CA THR A 123 15.27 -13.66 -14.55
C THR A 123 13.97 -14.25 -13.98
N GLY A 124 13.93 -14.38 -12.65
CA GLY A 124 12.72 -14.70 -11.90
C GLY A 124 11.93 -13.46 -11.50
N THR A 125 11.06 -13.63 -10.51
CA THR A 125 10.53 -12.52 -9.72
C THR A 125 10.77 -12.78 -8.24
N GLU A 126 11.30 -11.78 -7.55
CA GLU A 126 11.61 -11.84 -6.13
C GLU A 126 11.23 -10.51 -5.49
N GLY A 127 10.58 -10.59 -4.34
CA GLY A 127 10.14 -9.41 -3.61
C GLY A 127 9.86 -9.68 -2.16
N TYR A 128 9.66 -8.58 -1.43
CA TYR A 128 9.27 -8.64 -0.04
C TYR A 128 8.41 -7.43 0.34
N THR A 129 7.70 -7.55 1.45
CA THR A 129 6.95 -6.45 2.05
C THR A 129 6.91 -6.54 3.56
N ASN A 130 7.03 -5.38 4.20
CA ASN A 130 6.87 -5.22 5.64
C ASN A 130 5.53 -4.55 5.96
N PHE A 131 4.89 -5.06 6.99
CA PHE A 131 3.67 -4.52 7.57
C PHE A 131 3.87 -4.26 9.05
N LYS A 132 3.77 -2.99 9.47
CA LYS A 132 3.68 -2.61 10.89
C LYS A 132 2.29 -2.90 11.41
N ILE A 133 2.22 -3.45 12.62
CA ILE A 133 0.96 -3.65 13.32
C ILE A 133 0.53 -2.33 13.94
N ALA A 134 -0.63 -1.80 13.52
CA ALA A 134 -1.08 -0.48 13.92
C ALA A 134 -1.12 -0.30 15.45
N GLY A 135 -0.56 0.80 15.93
CA GLY A 135 -0.46 1.09 17.37
C GLY A 135 0.69 0.40 18.10
N THR A 136 1.59 -0.28 17.40
CA THR A 136 2.81 -0.89 17.97
C THR A 136 3.99 -0.70 17.03
N ASP A 137 5.21 -1.01 17.47
CA ASP A 137 6.41 -1.05 16.62
C ASP A 137 6.77 -2.47 16.14
N GLN A 138 5.82 -3.40 16.23
CA GLN A 138 5.98 -4.76 15.73
C GLN A 138 5.74 -4.81 14.21
N THR A 139 6.51 -5.64 13.51
CA THR A 139 6.48 -5.78 12.05
C THR A 139 6.27 -7.22 11.65
N VAL A 140 5.47 -7.44 10.60
CA VAL A 140 5.31 -8.69 9.87
C VAL A 140 6.08 -8.56 8.55
N TYR A 141 7.00 -9.48 8.28
CA TYR A 141 7.80 -9.52 7.05
C TYR A 141 7.33 -10.66 6.16
N LEU A 142 7.05 -10.36 4.89
CA LEU A 142 6.66 -11.32 3.87
C LEU A 142 7.70 -11.30 2.74
N HIS A 143 8.14 -12.46 2.26
CA HIS A 143 9.07 -12.59 1.13
C HIS A 143 8.62 -13.68 0.17
N TRP A 144 8.88 -13.47 -1.12
CA TRP A 144 8.69 -14.47 -2.15
C TRP A 144 9.83 -14.41 -3.17
N ASP A 145 10.23 -15.56 -3.66
CA ASP A 145 11.16 -15.75 -4.77
C ASP A 145 10.64 -16.88 -5.66
N ASN A 146 10.51 -16.59 -6.94
CA ASN A 146 10.25 -17.55 -8.01
C ASN A 146 11.34 -17.37 -9.07
N PRO A 147 12.47 -18.07 -8.92
CA PRO A 147 13.65 -17.85 -9.73
C PRO A 147 13.42 -18.31 -11.17
N TYR A 148 14.26 -17.85 -12.10
CA TYR A 148 14.20 -18.31 -13.49
C TYR A 148 14.40 -19.83 -13.61
N SER A 149 15.27 -20.39 -12.76
CA SER A 149 15.53 -21.82 -12.61
C SER A 149 15.75 -22.13 -11.13
N GLY A 150 15.23 -23.26 -10.67
CA GLY A 150 15.27 -23.67 -9.26
C GLY A 150 13.89 -23.83 -8.66
N HIS A 151 13.84 -23.86 -7.33
CA HIS A 151 12.61 -23.97 -6.57
C HIS A 151 12.18 -22.60 -6.06
N ASN A 152 10.87 -22.41 -5.93
CA ASN A 152 10.32 -21.21 -5.31
C ASN A 152 10.66 -21.21 -3.81
N SER A 153 10.87 -20.03 -3.26
CA SER A 153 11.13 -19.81 -1.84
C SER A 153 10.19 -18.74 -1.29
N TYR A 154 9.70 -18.93 -0.07
CA TYR A 154 8.75 -18.03 0.57
C TYR A 154 9.10 -17.85 2.04
N GLY A 155 9.04 -16.60 2.51
CA GLY A 155 9.27 -16.22 3.91
C GLY A 155 8.05 -15.53 4.49
N CYS A 156 7.72 -15.85 5.74
CA CYS A 156 6.72 -15.12 6.49
C CYS A 156 7.07 -15.10 7.98
N ASP A 157 7.64 -13.97 8.40
CA ASP A 157 8.09 -13.77 9.77
C ASP A 157 7.09 -12.89 10.50
N ALA A 158 6.54 -13.42 11.60
CA ALA A 158 5.61 -12.72 12.46
C ALA A 158 6.27 -12.43 13.82
N PRO A 159 5.93 -11.29 14.46
CA PRO A 159 6.48 -10.93 15.76
C PRO A 159 5.88 -11.81 16.87
N ALA A 160 6.50 -11.78 18.05
CA ALA A 160 6.04 -12.58 19.19
C ALA A 160 4.55 -12.35 19.50
N GLY A 161 3.84 -13.45 19.75
CA GLY A 161 2.38 -13.47 19.96
C GLY A 161 1.56 -13.63 18.69
N TYR A 162 2.18 -13.54 17.51
CA TYR A 162 1.57 -13.83 16.22
C TYR A 162 2.16 -15.09 15.61
N ASN A 163 1.43 -15.68 14.67
CA ASN A 163 1.92 -16.78 13.86
C ASN A 163 1.65 -16.45 12.38
N CYS A 164 2.63 -16.73 11.52
CA CYS A 164 2.41 -16.70 10.09
C CYS A 164 2.63 -18.08 9.46
N ALA A 165 1.63 -18.53 8.72
CA ALA A 165 1.68 -19.78 7.98
C ALA A 165 1.76 -19.50 6.47
N ILE A 166 2.60 -20.28 5.78
CA ILE A 166 2.69 -20.30 4.32
C ILE A 166 2.09 -21.60 3.81
N SER A 167 1.34 -21.53 2.72
CA SER A 167 0.87 -22.71 2.00
C SER A 167 0.84 -22.47 0.50
N ASP A 168 1.02 -23.57 -0.25
CA ASP A 168 1.11 -23.57 -1.72
C ASP A 168 2.33 -22.78 -2.24
N GLY A 169 2.32 -22.40 -3.52
CA GLY A 169 3.39 -21.67 -4.19
C GLY A 169 4.20 -22.52 -5.17
N GLY A 170 3.62 -23.59 -5.72
CA GLY A 170 4.29 -24.41 -6.72
C GLY A 170 4.29 -23.79 -8.14
N GLY A 171 5.26 -24.17 -8.95
CA GLY A 171 5.26 -23.96 -10.41
C GLY A 171 5.76 -22.59 -10.87
N ASN A 172 5.71 -22.39 -12.20
CA ASN A 172 6.28 -21.19 -12.84
C ASN A 172 5.41 -19.94 -12.63
N ASN A 173 4.10 -20.11 -12.53
CA ASN A 173 3.14 -19.05 -12.23
C ASN A 173 2.43 -19.41 -10.93
N ALA A 174 3.06 -19.04 -9.82
CA ALA A 174 2.71 -19.52 -8.50
C ALA A 174 1.68 -18.59 -7.84
N THR A 175 0.79 -19.18 -7.04
CA THR A 175 0.07 -18.44 -6.01
C THR A 175 0.51 -18.96 -4.66
N VAL A 176 1.02 -18.07 -3.81
CA VAL A 176 1.37 -18.40 -2.42
C VAL A 176 0.34 -17.79 -1.48
N TYR A 177 -0.12 -18.57 -0.51
CA TYR A 177 -1.03 -18.10 0.53
C TYR A 177 -0.23 -17.89 1.81
N MET A 178 -0.32 -16.69 2.37
CA MET A 178 0.35 -16.32 3.62
C MET A 178 -0.71 -15.88 4.62
N THR A 179 -0.79 -16.51 5.79
CA THR A 179 -1.86 -16.27 6.76
C THR A 179 -1.28 -15.84 8.10
N LEU A 180 -1.58 -14.61 8.51
CA LEU A 180 -1.25 -14.08 9.83
C LEU A 180 -2.40 -14.34 10.81
N THR A 181 -2.07 -14.93 11.96
CA THR A 181 -3.01 -15.24 13.05
C THR A 181 -2.42 -14.85 14.41
N GLY A 182 -3.25 -14.89 15.45
CA GLY A 182 -2.86 -14.58 16.82
C GLY A 182 -2.91 -13.08 17.12
N GLY A 183 -1.99 -12.63 17.98
CA GLY A 183 -1.98 -11.31 18.57
C GLY A 183 -2.93 -11.18 19.76
N PRO A 184 -2.73 -10.17 20.62
CA PRO A 184 -3.70 -9.86 21.66
C PRO A 184 -4.98 -9.30 21.02
N ALA A 185 -6.15 -9.70 21.56
CA ALA A 185 -7.46 -9.25 21.08
C ALA A 185 -7.62 -7.71 21.05
N ARG A 186 -6.79 -6.99 21.83
CA ARG A 186 -6.59 -5.54 21.74
C ARG A 186 -5.14 -5.20 22.08
N LEU A 187 -4.46 -4.51 21.18
CA LEU A 187 -3.19 -3.87 21.51
C LEU A 187 -3.48 -2.57 22.28
N THR A 188 -2.84 -2.42 23.43
CA THR A 188 -2.73 -1.11 24.07
C THR A 188 -1.66 -0.37 23.30
N ALA A 189 -1.96 0.83 22.76
CA ALA A 189 -1.03 1.59 21.95
C ALA A 189 0.30 1.77 22.72
N GLY A 190 1.33 1.06 22.27
CA GLY A 190 2.66 1.09 22.85
C GLY A 190 3.52 2.01 22.02
N THR A 191 3.93 3.13 22.60
CA THR A 191 4.90 4.05 21.99
C THR A 191 6.30 3.47 22.22
N ALA A 192 6.97 2.93 21.19
CA ALA A 192 8.36 2.47 21.34
C ALA A 192 9.15 2.45 20.02
N GLY A 193 9.33 3.62 19.40
CA GLY A 193 10.37 3.80 18.38
C GLY A 193 11.73 4.00 19.05
N VAL A 194 12.57 2.97 19.09
CA VAL A 194 14.02 3.15 19.26
C VAL A 194 14.62 3.24 17.87
N ALA A 195 14.83 4.46 17.40
CA ALA A 195 15.47 4.72 16.12
C ALA A 195 16.90 4.15 16.12
N ARG A 196 17.23 3.29 15.16
CA ARG A 196 18.65 2.95 14.93
C ARG A 196 19.29 4.09 14.15
N THR A 197 20.10 4.89 14.83
CA THR A 197 21.07 5.81 14.22
C THR A 197 22.23 5.01 13.62
N ALA A 198 21.99 4.31 12.51
CA ALA A 198 23.05 4.12 11.53
C ALA A 198 23.02 5.35 10.61
N THR A 199 24.03 6.21 10.69
CA THR A 199 24.16 7.30 9.72
C THR A 199 24.51 6.69 8.37
N ALA A 200 23.53 6.56 7.49
CA ALA A 200 23.75 6.17 6.10
C ALA A 200 24.77 7.09 5.43
N ALA A 201 25.61 6.54 4.55
CA ALA A 201 26.58 7.33 3.79
C ALA A 201 25.88 8.31 2.84
N ARG A 202 24.72 7.92 2.30
CA ARG A 202 23.83 8.75 1.50
C ARG A 202 22.40 8.66 2.03
N SER A 203 21.68 9.78 2.05
CA SER A 203 20.24 9.78 2.30
C SER A 203 19.54 10.85 1.47
N THR A 204 18.28 10.62 1.15
CA THR A 204 17.45 11.59 0.45
C THR A 204 16.11 11.71 1.14
N ARG A 205 15.87 12.87 1.75
CA ARG A 205 14.56 13.24 2.29
C ARG A 205 13.77 14.03 1.26
N VAL A 206 12.63 13.49 0.86
CA VAL A 206 11.75 14.08 -0.13
C VAL A 206 10.54 14.71 0.56
N TYR A 207 10.20 15.92 0.15
CA TYR A 207 8.97 16.61 0.49
C TYR A 207 8.14 16.80 -0.76
N LEU A 208 6.86 16.44 -0.73
CA LEU A 208 5.92 16.70 -1.82
C LEU A 208 4.77 17.55 -1.31
N THR A 209 4.74 18.82 -1.72
CA THR A 209 3.67 19.77 -1.37
C THR A 209 2.63 19.81 -2.47
N ASN A 210 1.37 19.62 -2.09
CA ASN A 210 0.26 19.47 -3.02
C ASN A 210 -0.61 20.73 -3.10
N TYR A 211 -0.28 21.65 -3.98
CA TYR A 211 -1.13 22.80 -4.34
C TYR A 211 -1.94 22.58 -5.62
N SER A 212 -2.13 21.32 -6.05
CA SER A 212 -2.92 20.99 -7.23
C SER A 212 -4.42 21.27 -7.04
N GLY A 213 -4.90 21.31 -5.79
CA GLY A 213 -6.33 21.32 -5.48
C GLY A 213 -7.00 19.95 -5.61
N ARG A 214 -6.23 18.87 -5.84
CA ARG A 214 -6.69 17.48 -5.95
C ARG A 214 -6.02 16.62 -4.90
N SER A 215 -6.71 15.60 -4.37
CA SER A 215 -6.05 14.62 -3.50
C SER A 215 -5.11 13.76 -4.32
N LEU A 216 -3.92 13.48 -3.78
CA LEU A 216 -2.94 12.57 -4.36
C LEU A 216 -3.02 11.23 -3.62
N VAL A 217 -3.40 10.16 -4.32
CA VAL A 217 -3.43 8.80 -3.77
C VAL A 217 -2.25 8.04 -4.34
N ARG A 218 -1.38 7.54 -3.46
CA ARG A 218 -0.17 6.81 -3.87
C ARG A 218 -0.56 5.53 -4.59
N THR A 219 -0.01 5.34 -5.78
CA THR A 219 -0.18 4.12 -6.58
C THR A 219 1.11 3.37 -6.79
N GLY A 220 2.28 3.96 -6.48
CA GLY A 220 3.56 3.27 -6.57
C GLY A 220 4.62 3.91 -5.68
N ALA A 221 5.51 3.10 -5.14
CA ALA A 221 6.72 3.52 -4.44
C ALA A 221 7.75 2.40 -4.55
N SER A 222 8.95 2.71 -5.04
CA SER A 222 10.03 1.74 -5.23
C SER A 222 11.40 2.40 -5.08
N LEU A 223 12.40 1.59 -4.75
CA LEU A 223 13.80 1.99 -4.73
C LEU A 223 14.57 1.12 -5.72
N SER A 224 15.32 1.71 -6.63
CA SER A 224 16.30 0.96 -7.44
C SER A 224 17.53 0.63 -6.59
N HIS A 225 17.85 1.50 -5.62
CA HIS A 225 18.98 1.38 -4.70
C HIS A 225 18.66 1.98 -3.32
N GLY A 226 19.23 1.38 -2.28
CA GLY A 226 19.04 1.81 -0.90
C GLY A 226 17.80 1.21 -0.25
N ILE A 227 17.48 1.72 0.93
CA ILE A 227 16.33 1.33 1.75
C ILE A 227 15.54 2.58 2.15
N TRP A 228 14.24 2.43 2.35
CA TRP A 228 13.44 3.44 3.04
C TRP A 228 13.93 3.58 4.48
N SER A 229 14.09 4.82 4.96
CA SER A 229 14.35 5.07 6.38
C SER A 229 13.17 4.56 7.22
N GLU A 230 13.42 4.24 8.48
CA GLU A 230 12.44 3.64 9.39
C GLU A 230 11.07 4.35 9.35
N ASN A 231 10.05 3.66 8.82
CA ASN A 231 8.68 4.16 8.65
C ASN A 231 8.53 5.45 7.82
N ALA A 232 9.55 5.84 7.06
CA ALA A 232 9.56 7.05 6.25
C ALA A 232 9.19 6.75 4.80
N LEU A 233 8.12 5.99 4.59
CA LEU A 233 7.55 5.78 3.25
C LEU A 233 6.81 7.02 2.76
N PRO A 234 6.68 7.19 1.42
CA PRO A 234 5.79 8.19 0.85
C PRO A 234 4.35 7.99 1.37
N PRO A 235 3.65 9.04 1.83
CA PRO A 235 2.30 8.87 2.37
C PRO A 235 1.33 8.27 1.35
N SER A 236 0.36 7.49 1.81
CA SER A 236 -0.68 6.90 0.95
C SER A 236 -1.63 7.93 0.35
N LEU A 237 -1.79 9.07 1.03
CA LEU A 237 -2.68 10.15 0.67
C LEU A 237 -2.03 11.49 1.02
N ILE A 238 -2.06 12.44 0.11
CA ILE A 238 -1.73 13.85 0.36
C ILE A 238 -2.93 14.68 -0.09
N ASN A 239 -3.66 15.28 0.86
CA ASN A 239 -4.83 16.09 0.52
C ASN A 239 -4.42 17.40 -0.16
N PRO A 240 -5.36 18.12 -0.80
CA PRO A 240 -5.11 19.47 -1.26
C PRO A 240 -4.55 20.35 -0.13
N SER A 241 -3.51 21.10 -0.45
CA SER A 241 -2.77 21.99 0.45
C SER A 241 -1.97 21.32 1.58
N ASP A 242 -1.89 19.99 1.59
CA ASP A 242 -1.01 19.24 2.50
C ASP A 242 0.35 18.93 1.86
N SER A 243 1.29 18.46 2.68
CA SER A 243 2.58 17.95 2.24
C SER A 243 2.81 16.52 2.73
N GLY A 244 3.38 15.68 1.86
CA GLY A 244 3.94 14.40 2.25
C GLY A 244 5.44 14.48 2.47
N THR A 245 5.99 13.60 3.31
CA THR A 245 7.44 13.49 3.54
C THR A 245 7.84 12.03 3.64
N TRP A 246 8.96 11.70 3.01
CA TRP A 246 9.56 10.37 3.07
C TRP A 246 11.06 10.45 2.94
N GLN A 247 11.75 9.35 3.24
CA GLN A 247 13.20 9.31 3.20
C GLN A 247 13.70 7.92 2.81
N SER A 248 14.74 7.90 1.98
CA SER A 248 15.53 6.71 1.70
C SER A 248 17.00 6.93 2.01
N GLU A 249 17.73 5.84 2.21
CA GLU A 249 19.11 5.77 2.71
C GLU A 249 19.89 4.71 1.95
N SER A 250 21.19 4.90 1.78
CA SER A 250 22.09 3.85 1.27
C SER A 250 22.23 2.73 2.30
N ASP A 251 22.14 1.47 1.87
CA ASP A 251 22.27 0.27 2.70
C ASP A 251 23.47 -0.62 2.32
N GLY A 252 24.25 -0.23 1.32
CA GLY A 252 25.38 -1.01 0.77
C GLY A 252 26.73 -0.30 0.83
N PHE A 253 27.80 -1.06 0.55
CA PHE A 253 29.15 -0.52 0.44
C PHE A 253 29.29 0.25 -0.87
N MET A 254 29.59 1.55 -0.78
CA MET A 254 29.73 2.44 -1.93
C MET A 254 28.48 2.55 -2.81
N THR A 255 27.28 2.39 -2.23
CA THR A 255 26.01 2.59 -2.96
C THR A 255 25.32 3.89 -2.55
N GLY A 256 24.48 4.39 -3.46
CA GLY A 256 23.62 5.55 -3.23
C GLY A 256 22.20 5.16 -2.82
N THR A 257 21.28 6.11 -2.90
CA THR A 257 19.84 5.81 -2.84
C THR A 257 19.12 6.40 -4.05
N GLU A 258 18.32 5.56 -4.70
CA GLU A 258 17.57 5.90 -5.90
C GLU A 258 16.16 5.37 -5.75
N GLY A 259 15.16 6.18 -6.09
CA GLY A 259 13.79 5.74 -6.03
C GLY A 259 12.80 6.58 -6.80
N ARG A 260 11.57 6.08 -6.80
CA ARG A 260 10.42 6.69 -7.47
C ARG A 260 9.17 6.54 -6.61
N THR A 261 8.29 7.53 -6.69
CA THR A 261 6.93 7.47 -6.13
C THR A 261 5.93 8.01 -7.14
N THR A 262 4.82 7.30 -7.30
CA THR A 262 3.73 7.67 -8.21
C THR A 262 2.43 7.86 -7.41
N TYR A 263 1.70 8.91 -7.74
CA TYR A 263 0.37 9.20 -7.21
C TYR A 263 -0.62 9.40 -8.36
N THR A 264 -1.86 8.97 -8.15
CA THR A 264 -3.01 9.38 -8.96
C THR A 264 -3.71 10.58 -8.32
N MET A 265 -4.20 11.49 -9.16
CA MET A 265 -4.96 12.65 -8.71
C MET A 265 -6.46 12.36 -8.73
N SER A 266 -7.19 12.85 -7.72
CA SER A 266 -8.66 12.84 -7.75
C SER A 266 -9.18 13.61 -8.97
N GLY A 267 -10.03 12.98 -9.78
CA GLY A 267 -10.51 13.56 -11.05
C GLY A 267 -9.58 13.34 -12.24
N GLY A 268 -8.61 12.43 -12.13
CA GLY A 268 -7.72 12.01 -13.21
C GLY A 268 -6.36 12.73 -13.22
N GLY A 269 -5.35 12.08 -13.78
CA GLY A 269 -3.98 12.53 -13.85
C GLY A 269 -3.05 11.83 -12.85
N THR A 270 -1.74 12.01 -13.05
CA THR A 270 -0.67 11.39 -12.28
C THR A 270 0.38 12.42 -11.86
N VAL A 271 1.06 12.11 -10.74
CA VAL A 271 2.30 12.75 -10.28
C VAL A 271 3.31 11.64 -10.09
N THR A 272 4.45 11.73 -10.77
CA THR A 272 5.59 10.84 -10.56
C THR A 272 6.77 11.67 -10.10
N VAL A 273 7.35 11.31 -8.96
CA VAL A 273 8.55 11.93 -8.41
C VAL A 273 9.65 10.89 -8.37
N SER A 274 10.85 11.19 -8.86
CA SER A 274 12.02 10.34 -8.68
C SER A 274 13.25 11.11 -8.22
N TRP A 275 14.14 10.38 -7.55
CA TRP A 275 15.41 10.88 -7.04
C TRP A 275 16.50 9.83 -7.24
N ASP A 276 17.72 10.33 -7.38
CA ASP A 276 18.95 9.55 -7.38
C ASP A 276 20.01 10.36 -6.62
N ASN A 277 20.54 9.79 -5.54
CA ASN A 277 21.65 10.32 -4.76
C ASN A 277 22.76 9.26 -4.77
N PRO A 278 23.59 9.24 -5.82
CA PRO A 278 24.57 8.20 -6.02
C PRO A 278 25.73 8.33 -5.02
N PHE A 279 26.47 7.24 -4.79
CA PHE A 279 27.66 7.29 -3.94
C PHE A 279 28.75 8.24 -4.49
N THR A 280 28.88 8.27 -5.82
CA THR A 280 29.78 9.15 -6.58
C THR A 280 28.99 9.79 -7.71
N GLY A 281 29.06 11.11 -7.84
CA GLY A 281 28.35 11.85 -8.88
C GLY A 281 27.52 12.99 -8.32
N HIS A 282 26.60 13.49 -9.13
CA HIS A 282 25.65 14.54 -8.73
C HIS A 282 24.27 13.94 -8.52
N ASN A 283 23.55 14.48 -7.54
CA ASN A 283 22.18 14.09 -7.29
C ASN A 283 21.28 14.50 -8.46
N SER A 284 20.36 13.63 -8.84
CA SER A 284 19.39 13.89 -9.90
C SER A 284 17.96 13.67 -9.40
N TYR A 285 17.03 14.42 -9.99
CA TYR A 285 15.65 14.49 -9.51
C TYR A 285 14.72 14.85 -10.66
N SER A 286 13.58 14.17 -10.77
CA SER A 286 12.53 14.53 -11.73
C SER A 286 11.16 14.58 -11.06
N CYS A 287 10.27 15.35 -11.66
CA CYS A 287 8.86 15.38 -11.29
C CYS A 287 8.00 15.55 -12.54
N ASP A 288 7.29 14.48 -12.88
CA ASP A 288 6.44 14.41 -14.06
C ASP A 288 4.99 14.48 -13.61
N VAL A 289 4.24 15.42 -14.17
CA VAL A 289 2.82 15.62 -13.86
C VAL A 289 1.99 15.67 -15.13
N SER A 290 0.73 15.25 -15.02
CA SER A 290 -0.22 15.34 -16.14
C SER A 290 -0.43 16.78 -16.62
N THR A 291 -0.89 16.92 -17.87
CA THR A 291 -1.22 18.22 -18.47
C THR A 291 -2.22 19.01 -17.62
N GLY A 292 -2.05 20.33 -17.57
CA GLY A 292 -2.83 21.21 -16.69
C GLY A 292 -2.24 21.38 -15.28
N PHE A 293 -1.10 20.72 -15.01
CA PHE A 293 -0.34 20.86 -13.77
C PHE A 293 1.13 21.16 -14.07
N ALA A 294 1.81 21.74 -13.09
CA ALA A 294 3.24 21.95 -13.09
C ALA A 294 3.84 21.40 -11.80
N CYS A 295 5.09 20.98 -11.87
CA CYS A 295 5.85 20.54 -10.72
C CYS A 295 7.18 21.29 -10.65
N ASP A 296 7.38 22.02 -9.56
CA ASP A 296 8.64 22.71 -9.27
C ASP A 296 9.48 21.87 -8.31
N LYS A 297 10.80 21.95 -8.47
CA LYS A 297 11.78 21.30 -7.60
C LYS A 297 12.68 22.35 -6.94
N ALA A 298 12.95 22.19 -5.65
CA ALA A 298 13.93 22.98 -4.91
C ALA A 298 14.81 22.10 -4.01
N GLY A 299 16.08 22.51 -3.85
CA GLY A 299 17.09 21.79 -3.06
C GLY A 299 17.60 20.52 -3.74
N GLY A 300 18.17 19.63 -2.93
CA GLY A 300 18.64 18.31 -3.36
C GLY A 300 20.16 18.12 -3.40
N ASP A 301 20.96 19.03 -2.88
CA ASP A 301 22.42 18.90 -2.88
C ASP A 301 22.96 18.15 -1.65
N GLY A 302 24.20 17.65 -1.77
CA GLY A 302 24.94 16.99 -0.69
C GLY A 302 24.63 15.51 -0.49
N ASP A 303 25.33 14.89 0.45
CA ASP A 303 25.26 13.44 0.70
C ASP A 303 23.97 13.03 1.40
N ASN A 304 23.48 13.89 2.30
CA ASN A 304 22.20 13.75 2.99
C ASN A 304 21.24 14.81 2.46
N ALA A 305 20.76 14.58 1.25
CA ALA A 305 20.05 15.54 0.46
C ALA A 305 18.61 15.74 0.97
N ARG A 306 18.15 16.99 0.84
CA ARG A 306 16.74 17.34 1.03
C ARG A 306 16.21 17.96 -0.25
N VAL A 307 15.20 17.34 -0.85
CA VAL A 307 14.53 17.84 -2.05
C VAL A 307 13.06 18.13 -1.74
N THR A 308 12.55 19.24 -2.27
CA THR A 308 11.13 19.60 -2.17
C THR A 308 10.55 19.72 -3.57
N PHE A 309 9.45 19.01 -3.80
CA PHE A 309 8.62 19.09 -4.98
C PHE A 309 7.33 19.81 -4.64
N THR A 310 6.90 20.71 -5.52
CA THR A 310 5.63 21.44 -5.36
C THR A 310 4.79 21.23 -6.60
N VAL A 311 3.66 20.55 -6.46
CA VAL A 311 2.71 20.34 -7.55
C VAL A 311 1.62 21.42 -7.49
N ARG A 312 1.37 22.10 -8.60
CA ARG A 312 0.37 23.17 -8.72
C ARG A 312 -0.41 23.05 -10.02
N ARG A 313 -1.60 23.64 -10.08
CA ARG A 313 -2.31 23.84 -11.36
C ARG A 313 -1.56 24.87 -12.21
N THR A 314 -1.51 24.63 -13.52
CA THR A 314 -1.16 25.69 -14.48
C THR A 314 -2.39 26.57 -14.72
N ALA A 315 -2.19 27.88 -14.76
CA ALA A 315 -3.25 28.85 -15.06
C ALA A 315 -3.73 28.73 -16.51
#